data_AF-A0A9Y2KYI3-F1
#
_entry.id   AF-A0A9Y2KYI3-F1
#
_cell.length_a   1.000
_cell.length_b   1.000
_cell.length_c   1.000
_cell.angle_alpha   90.00
_cell.angle_beta   90.00
_cell.angle_gamma   90.00
#
_symmetry.space_group_name_H-M   'P 1'
#
loop_
_entity.id
_entity.type
_entity.pdbx_description
1 polymer ?
#
loop_
_entity_poly.entity_id
_entity_poly.type
_entity_poly.pdbx_seq_one_letter_code
_entity_poly.pdbx_strand_id
1 'polypeptide(L)'
;MGHSKAIGCALFVALFLFTDGSFVNSVDGQESNACPVDGCLIEIMSVANDGDELAIGLKSNFNPDISKNHFHIWWGELFDVKQVSNNAETEHNVSQGNWHPMDAYPMYTTTGAASVAQRREAVSLCVSAADRNHDIIDPKEFVCLDVSDHF
;
A
#
# COMPACT_ATOMS: atom_id res chain seq x y z
N MET A 1 -45.89 -8.09 69.30
CA MET A 1 -44.56 -8.68 69.53
C MET A 1 -44.31 -9.67 68.41
N GLY A 2 -43.74 -9.17 67.31
CA GLY A 2 -43.64 -9.87 66.04
C GLY A 2 -42.30 -10.58 65.87
N HIS A 3 -42.39 -11.81 65.36
CA HIS A 3 -41.46 -12.58 64.54
C HIS A 3 -39.95 -12.54 64.80
N SER A 4 -39.39 -13.72 65.09
CA SER A 4 -38.04 -14.09 64.67
C SER A 4 -37.93 -15.62 64.59
N LYS A 5 -38.12 -16.16 63.38
CA LYS A 5 -37.57 -17.46 62.95
C LYS A 5 -37.36 -17.41 61.45
N ALA A 6 -36.11 -17.40 61.02
CA ALA A 6 -35.57 -18.16 59.89
C ALA A 6 -34.13 -17.68 59.65
N ILE A 7 -33.17 -18.36 60.28
CA ILE A 7 -31.79 -18.38 59.79
C ILE A 7 -31.77 -19.48 58.74
N GLY A 8 -31.66 -19.08 57.48
CA GLY A 8 -31.40 -19.96 56.36
C GLY A 8 -30.38 -19.28 55.47
N CYS A 9 -29.10 -19.57 55.70
CA CYS A 9 -28.00 -19.13 54.85
C CYS A 9 -28.26 -19.60 53.42
N ALA A 10 -28.51 -18.65 52.51
CA ALA A 10 -28.46 -18.90 51.08
C ALA A 10 -27.00 -19.17 50.67
N LEU A 11 -26.72 -20.41 50.31
CA LEU A 11 -25.55 -20.79 49.51
C LEU A 11 -25.69 -20.16 48.12
N PHE A 12 -25.03 -19.02 47.91
CA PHE A 12 -24.76 -18.52 46.56
C PHE A 12 -23.63 -19.38 45.95
N VAL A 13 -24.00 -20.38 45.15
CA VAL A 13 -23.07 -21.05 44.25
C VAL A 13 -22.82 -20.10 43.09
N ALA A 14 -21.65 -19.45 43.10
CA ALA A 14 -21.16 -18.69 41.95
C ALA A 14 -20.85 -19.66 40.81
N LEU A 15 -21.73 -19.72 39.81
CA LEU A 15 -21.49 -20.43 38.57
C LEU A 15 -20.56 -19.58 37.72
N PHE A 16 -19.24 -19.79 37.85
CA PHE A 16 -18.28 -19.28 36.87
C PHE A 16 -18.45 -20.08 35.59
N LEU A 17 -19.17 -19.52 34.62
CA LEU A 17 -19.12 -19.95 33.24
C LEU A 17 -17.73 -19.58 32.71
N PHE A 18 -16.80 -20.55 32.73
CA PHE A 18 -15.62 -20.50 31.88
C PHE A 18 -16.13 -20.66 30.44
N THR A 19 -16.41 -19.54 29.78
CA THR A 19 -16.43 -19.55 28.33
C THR A 19 -14.97 -19.59 27.89
N ASP A 20 -14.46 -20.80 27.62
CA ASP A 20 -13.35 -21.02 26.69
C ASP A 20 -13.80 -20.56 25.30
N GLY A 21 -13.97 -19.25 25.16
CA GLY A 21 -14.10 -18.58 23.88
C GLY A 21 -12.69 -18.35 23.41
N SER A 22 -12.18 -19.30 22.62
CA SER A 22 -10.94 -19.16 21.88
C SER A 22 -10.88 -17.75 21.30
N PHE A 23 -9.88 -16.97 21.73
CA PHE A 23 -9.49 -15.76 21.04
C PHE A 23 -9.04 -16.19 19.64
N VAL A 24 -9.98 -16.23 18.70
CA VAL A 24 -9.63 -16.04 17.30
C VAL A 24 -9.06 -14.64 17.26
N ASN A 25 -7.73 -14.56 17.28
CA ASN A 25 -7.04 -13.45 16.64
C ASN A 25 -7.58 -13.45 15.22
N SER A 26 -8.58 -12.62 14.95
CA SER A 26 -8.74 -12.08 13.62
C SER A 26 -7.45 -11.31 13.37
N VAL A 27 -6.46 -12.02 12.83
CA VAL A 27 -5.61 -11.41 11.81
C VAL A 27 -6.64 -10.90 10.83
N ASP A 28 -6.98 -9.62 10.92
CA ASP A 28 -7.58 -8.93 9.79
C ASP A 28 -6.63 -9.23 8.65
N GLY A 29 -7.01 -10.22 7.85
CA GLY A 29 -6.25 -10.62 6.69
C GLY A 29 -6.06 -9.33 5.94
N GLN A 30 -4.80 -8.95 5.73
CA GLN A 30 -4.44 -8.02 4.67
C GLN A 30 -5.30 -8.46 3.49
N GLU A 31 -6.34 -7.68 3.18
CA GLU A 31 -7.28 -8.03 2.11
C GLU A 31 -6.40 -8.34 0.91
N SER A 32 -6.44 -9.59 0.47
CA SER A 32 -5.49 -10.15 -0.49
C SER A 32 -5.19 -9.10 -1.55
N ASN A 33 -3.94 -8.62 -1.60
CA ASN A 33 -3.51 -7.79 -2.72
C ASN A 33 -3.89 -8.54 -4.02
N ALA A 34 -4.17 -7.82 -5.09
CA ALA A 34 -4.61 -8.47 -6.33
C ALA A 34 -3.45 -9.15 -7.09
N CYS A 35 -2.33 -9.45 -6.41
CA CYS A 35 -1.16 -10.07 -7.02
C CYS A 35 -1.41 -11.55 -7.33
N PRO A 36 -0.97 -12.04 -8.50
CA PRO A 36 -0.82 -13.46 -8.76
C PRO A 36 0.16 -14.15 -7.79
N VAL A 37 0.15 -15.48 -7.80
CA VAL A 37 1.08 -16.31 -7.01
C VAL A 37 2.55 -16.04 -7.34
N ASP A 38 2.83 -15.57 -8.55
CA ASP A 38 4.18 -15.23 -9.03
C ASP A 38 4.58 -13.79 -8.66
N GLY A 39 3.79 -13.10 -7.83
CA GLY A 39 4.03 -11.72 -7.40
C GLY A 39 3.36 -10.67 -8.29
N CYS A 40 3.39 -9.42 -7.84
CA CYS A 40 2.92 -8.27 -8.59
C CYS A 40 4.04 -7.74 -9.48
N LEU A 41 4.00 -8.08 -10.77
CA LEU A 41 4.99 -7.67 -11.74
C LEU A 41 4.47 -6.50 -12.57
N ILE A 42 5.36 -5.53 -12.83
CA ILE A 42 5.09 -4.33 -13.61
C ILE A 42 6.20 -4.16 -14.66
N GLU A 43 5.80 -3.79 -15.87
CA GLU A 43 6.68 -3.45 -16.98
C GLU A 43 6.39 -2.01 -17.44
N ILE A 44 7.44 -1.23 -17.69
CA ILE A 44 7.35 0.04 -18.42
C ILE A 44 7.38 -0.28 -19.92
N MET A 45 6.24 -0.14 -20.58
CA MET A 45 6.04 -0.49 -21.98
C MET A 45 6.47 0.62 -22.95
N SER A 46 6.31 1.88 -22.54
CA SER A 46 6.62 3.04 -23.36
C SER A 46 6.88 4.27 -22.52
N VAL A 47 7.77 5.14 -23.00
CA VAL A 47 7.99 6.49 -22.49
C VAL A 47 7.93 7.44 -23.67
N ALA A 48 7.18 8.53 -23.54
CA ALA A 48 7.07 9.57 -24.55
C ALA A 48 6.99 10.95 -23.90
N ASN A 49 7.44 11.98 -24.61
CA ASN A 49 7.30 13.36 -24.13
C ASN A 49 5.85 13.81 -24.30
N ASP A 50 5.29 14.41 -23.25
CA ASP A 50 3.98 15.05 -23.23
C ASP A 50 4.14 16.46 -22.65
N GLY A 51 4.48 17.42 -23.52
CA GLY A 51 4.91 18.75 -23.08
C GLY A 51 6.23 18.69 -22.31
N ASP A 52 6.23 19.21 -21.08
CA ASP A 52 7.39 19.20 -20.17
C ASP A 52 7.44 17.94 -19.29
N GLU A 53 6.50 17.00 -19.49
CA GLU A 53 6.31 15.80 -18.69
C GLU A 53 6.50 14.54 -19.54
N LEU A 54 6.55 13.37 -18.89
CA LEU A 54 6.62 12.07 -19.56
C LEU A 54 5.27 11.35 -19.46
N ALA A 55 4.78 10.84 -20.58
CA ALA A 55 3.69 9.87 -20.62
C ALA A 55 4.26 8.45 -20.57
N ILE A 56 3.91 7.72 -19.51
CA ILE A 56 4.41 6.38 -19.21
C ILE A 56 3.31 5.34 -19.45
N GLY A 57 3.60 4.38 -20.31
CA GLY A 57 2.75 3.21 -20.53
C GLY A 57 3.19 2.09 -19.61
N LEU A 58 2.27 1.58 -18.78
CA LEU A 58 2.55 0.51 -17.84
C LEU A 58 1.73 -0.74 -18.18
N LYS A 59 2.32 -1.91 -17.93
CA LYS A 59 1.64 -3.20 -18.00
C LYS A 59 1.92 -3.97 -16.73
N SER A 60 0.89 -4.60 -16.18
CA SER A 60 1.01 -5.44 -14.99
C SER A 60 0.42 -6.82 -15.22
N ASN A 61 0.87 -7.82 -14.47
CA ASN A 61 0.27 -9.16 -14.44
C ASN A 61 -0.97 -9.25 -13.52
N PHE A 62 -1.31 -8.14 -12.86
CA PHE A 62 -2.54 -7.95 -12.09
C PHE A 62 -3.37 -6.83 -12.71
N ASN A 63 -4.69 -6.83 -12.44
CA ASN A 63 -5.54 -5.70 -12.76
C ASN A 63 -5.51 -4.72 -11.59
N PRO A 64 -4.99 -3.50 -11.75
CA PRO A 64 -4.90 -2.58 -10.62
C PRO A 64 -6.29 -2.18 -10.14
N ASP A 65 -6.45 -2.25 -8.84
CA ASP A 65 -7.69 -1.96 -8.14
C ASP A 65 -7.27 -1.19 -6.90
N ILE A 66 -7.51 0.13 -6.86
CA ILE A 66 -7.04 1.00 -5.77
C ILE A 66 -7.50 0.52 -4.38
N SER A 67 -8.57 -0.26 -4.30
CA SER A 67 -9.03 -0.87 -3.05
C SER A 67 -8.12 -2.02 -2.55
N LYS A 68 -7.18 -2.47 -3.39
CA LYS A 68 -6.28 -3.61 -3.17
C LYS A 68 -4.82 -3.29 -3.47
N ASN A 69 -4.52 -2.71 -4.64
CA ASN A 69 -3.17 -2.35 -5.08
C ASN A 69 -3.14 -1.19 -6.09
N HIS A 70 -1.98 -0.55 -6.15
CA HIS A 70 -1.66 0.52 -7.09
C HIS A 70 -0.16 0.52 -7.40
N PHE A 71 0.30 1.53 -8.15
CA PHE A 71 1.69 1.69 -8.50
C PHE A 71 2.30 2.87 -7.77
N HIS A 72 3.57 2.72 -7.39
CA HIS A 72 4.43 3.82 -7.00
C HIS A 72 5.42 4.06 -8.12
N ILE A 73 5.58 5.31 -8.54
CA ILE A 73 6.53 5.74 -9.57
C ILE A 73 7.43 6.82 -8.95
N TRP A 74 8.74 6.74 -9.16
CA TRP A 74 9.70 7.67 -8.57
C TRP A 74 10.99 7.80 -9.40
N TRP A 75 11.77 8.84 -9.11
CA TRP A 75 13.13 9.01 -9.63
C TRP A 75 14.16 8.22 -8.82
N GLY A 76 14.80 7.23 -9.43
CA GLY A 76 15.69 6.27 -8.75
C GLY A 76 16.96 6.87 -8.16
N GLU A 77 17.42 8.01 -8.66
CA GLU A 77 18.55 8.74 -8.08
C GLU A 77 18.17 9.53 -6.83
N LEU A 78 16.87 9.80 -6.62
CA LEU A 78 16.37 10.62 -5.53
C LEU A 78 15.77 9.80 -4.40
N PHE A 79 15.18 8.65 -4.72
CA PHE A 79 14.48 7.79 -3.77
C PHE A 79 14.81 6.33 -4.01
N ASP A 80 14.99 5.59 -2.90
CA ASP A 80 14.98 4.14 -2.92
C ASP A 80 13.55 3.58 -2.77
N VAL A 81 13.38 2.32 -3.12
CA VAL A 81 12.08 1.63 -3.08
C VAL A 81 11.46 1.58 -1.67
N LYS A 82 12.25 1.62 -0.59
CA LYS A 82 11.70 1.63 0.78
C LYS A 82 11.23 3.01 1.18
N GLN A 83 11.91 4.06 0.71
CA GLN A 83 11.56 5.45 0.96
C GLN A 83 10.26 5.89 0.31
N VAL A 84 9.73 5.14 -0.66
CA VAL A 84 8.43 5.43 -1.29
C VAL A 84 7.26 4.68 -0.65
N SER A 85 7.48 3.84 0.38
CA SER A 85 6.44 3.09 1.08
C SER A 85 5.58 3.97 2.01
N ASN A 86 4.68 3.36 2.80
CA ASN A 86 3.75 4.06 3.70
C ASN A 86 4.46 4.93 4.77
N ASN A 87 5.72 4.65 5.05
CA ASN A 87 6.57 5.33 6.03
C ASN A 87 7.41 6.46 5.41
N ALA A 88 7.21 6.77 4.13
CA ALA A 88 7.91 7.84 3.41
C ALA A 88 7.94 9.16 4.20
N GLU A 89 6.80 9.60 4.72
CA GLU A 89 6.71 10.86 5.46
C GLU A 89 7.23 10.73 6.90
N THR A 90 6.88 9.64 7.58
CA THR A 90 7.13 9.48 9.02
C THR A 90 8.56 9.06 9.35
N GLU A 91 9.20 8.26 8.51
CA GLU A 91 10.54 7.71 8.73
C GLU A 91 11.59 8.30 7.80
N HIS A 92 11.19 8.73 6.60
CA HIS A 92 12.11 9.20 5.57
C HIS A 92 11.99 10.69 5.25
N ASN A 93 11.00 11.40 5.83
CA ASN A 93 10.74 12.82 5.61
C ASN A 93 10.61 13.15 4.10
N VAL A 94 10.02 12.21 3.34
CA VAL A 94 9.71 12.31 1.91
C VAL A 94 8.20 12.46 1.77
N SER A 95 7.73 13.46 1.01
CA SER A 95 6.30 13.67 0.77
C SER A 95 5.76 12.61 -0.20
N GLN A 96 4.63 11.99 0.16
CA GLN A 96 3.96 11.04 -0.72
C GLN A 96 3.28 11.73 -1.91
N GLY A 97 3.24 11.05 -3.05
CA GLY A 97 2.49 11.48 -4.23
C GLY A 97 0.99 11.30 -4.06
N ASN A 98 0.20 11.97 -4.92
CA ASN A 98 -1.24 11.77 -4.95
C ASN A 98 -1.60 10.38 -5.51
N TRP A 99 -2.72 9.83 -5.05
CA TRP A 99 -3.29 8.59 -5.60
C TRP A 99 -3.96 8.84 -6.95
N HIS A 100 -3.74 7.93 -7.91
CA HIS A 100 -4.44 7.92 -9.20
C HIS A 100 -4.98 6.51 -9.51
N PRO A 101 -6.27 6.35 -9.82
CA PRO A 101 -6.84 5.05 -10.20
C PRO A 101 -6.41 4.66 -11.62
N MET A 102 -5.72 3.53 -11.80
CA MET A 102 -5.10 3.20 -13.10
C MET A 102 -6.10 2.97 -14.24
N ASP A 103 -7.31 2.49 -13.95
CA ASP A 103 -8.35 2.30 -14.96
C ASP A 103 -8.77 3.62 -15.64
N ALA A 104 -8.68 4.74 -14.92
CA ALA A 104 -8.87 6.09 -15.46
C ALA A 104 -7.59 6.69 -16.10
N TYR A 105 -6.42 6.08 -15.85
CA TYR A 105 -5.10 6.56 -16.30
C TYR A 105 -4.26 5.39 -16.88
N PRO A 106 -4.68 4.79 -18.02
CA PRO A 106 -3.94 3.69 -18.65
C PRO A 106 -2.55 4.12 -19.15
N MET A 107 -2.39 5.42 -19.40
CA MET A 107 -1.11 6.10 -19.53
C MET A 107 -0.98 7.04 -18.33
N TYR A 108 0.11 6.94 -17.59
CA TYR A 108 0.41 7.85 -16.49
C TYR A 108 1.30 8.97 -17.00
N THR A 109 0.78 10.20 -17.02
CA THR A 109 1.62 11.38 -17.25
C THR A 109 2.27 11.77 -15.92
N THR A 110 3.59 12.05 -15.90
CA THR A 110 4.37 12.41 -14.69
C THR A 110 3.98 13.74 -14.03
N THR A 111 2.80 14.27 -14.33
CA THR A 111 2.24 15.47 -13.71
C THR A 111 1.79 15.22 -12.28
N GLY A 112 2.20 16.08 -11.34
CA GLY A 112 1.43 16.33 -10.11
C GLY A 112 1.63 15.36 -8.92
N ALA A 113 2.63 14.47 -8.93
CA ALA A 113 3.03 13.70 -7.75
C ALA A 113 4.47 14.05 -7.29
N ALA A 114 4.69 14.17 -5.98
CA ALA A 114 5.94 14.67 -5.40
C ALA A 114 7.19 13.88 -5.83
N SER A 115 7.07 12.57 -6.06
CA SER A 115 8.16 11.67 -6.45
C SER A 115 8.56 11.78 -7.92
N VAL A 116 7.70 12.32 -8.80
CA VAL A 116 7.97 12.51 -10.25
C VAL A 116 8.10 13.98 -10.65
N ALA A 117 7.48 14.90 -9.92
CA ALA A 117 7.66 16.34 -10.14
C ALA A 117 9.02 16.87 -9.66
N GLN A 118 9.65 16.22 -8.65
CA GLN A 118 10.94 16.64 -8.10
C GLN A 118 12.14 16.06 -8.87
N ARG A 119 12.04 15.93 -10.19
CA ARG A 119 13.03 15.26 -11.02
C ARG A 119 14.48 15.72 -10.87
N ARG A 120 14.71 17.04 -10.76
CA ARG A 120 16.08 17.61 -10.80
C ARG A 120 16.85 17.07 -12.02
N GLU A 121 18.03 16.49 -11.80
CA GLU A 121 18.90 15.87 -12.82
C GLU A 121 18.68 14.36 -12.97
N ALA A 122 17.68 13.78 -12.29
CA ALA A 122 17.40 12.35 -12.35
C ALA A 122 16.92 11.93 -13.73
N VAL A 123 17.41 10.77 -14.18
CA VAL A 123 17.08 10.16 -15.46
C VAL A 123 16.61 8.71 -15.34
N SER A 124 16.61 8.14 -14.14
CA SER A 124 16.09 6.80 -13.88
C SER A 124 14.66 6.88 -13.35
N LEU A 125 13.68 6.43 -14.12
CA LEU A 125 12.30 6.32 -13.67
C LEU A 125 12.01 4.89 -13.21
N CYS A 126 11.63 4.73 -11.95
CA CYS A 126 11.36 3.45 -11.32
C CYS A 126 9.88 3.25 -11.01
N VAL A 127 9.41 2.01 -11.01
CA VAL A 127 8.04 1.63 -10.65
C VAL A 127 8.00 0.31 -9.86
N SER A 128 7.11 0.24 -8.88
CA SER A 128 6.81 -0.96 -8.09
C SER A 128 5.33 -0.99 -7.68
N ALA A 129 4.85 -2.18 -7.30
CA ALA A 129 3.51 -2.40 -6.83
C ALA A 129 3.40 -2.08 -5.34
N ALA A 130 2.35 -1.36 -4.96
CA ALA A 130 2.01 -1.07 -3.59
C ALA A 130 0.60 -1.57 -3.26
N ASP A 131 0.34 -1.83 -2.00
CA ASP A 131 -0.98 -2.21 -1.50
C ASP A 131 -1.84 -0.99 -1.14
N ARG A 132 -3.11 -1.23 -0.77
CA ARG A 132 -4.05 -0.18 -0.38
C ARG A 132 -3.58 0.75 0.75
N ASN A 133 -2.61 0.32 1.57
CA ASN A 133 -2.07 1.10 2.69
C ASN A 133 -0.83 1.92 2.28
N HIS A 134 -0.50 1.99 0.98
CA HIS A 134 0.75 2.52 0.43
C HIS A 134 1.99 1.69 0.75
N ASP A 135 1.86 0.46 1.25
CA ASP A 135 3.03 -0.38 1.48
C ASP A 135 3.55 -0.96 0.17
N ILE A 136 4.84 -0.86 -0.09
CA ILE A 136 5.47 -1.61 -1.18
C ILE A 136 5.28 -3.11 -0.90
N ILE A 137 4.69 -3.81 -1.88
CA ILE A 137 4.33 -5.22 -1.74
C ILE A 137 5.57 -6.11 -1.67
N ASP A 138 6.55 -5.87 -2.55
CA ASP A 138 7.86 -6.51 -2.49
C ASP A 138 8.96 -5.51 -2.87
N PRO A 139 9.84 -5.11 -1.93
CA PRO A 139 10.91 -4.15 -2.19
C PRO A 139 12.03 -4.71 -3.09
N LYS A 140 11.96 -5.98 -3.51
CA LYS A 140 12.86 -6.56 -4.52
C LYS A 140 12.26 -6.56 -5.92
N GLU A 141 10.95 -6.37 -6.04
CA GLU A 141 10.23 -6.37 -7.32
C GLU A 141 9.92 -4.92 -7.74
N PHE A 142 10.90 -4.32 -8.41
CA PHE A 142 10.76 -3.01 -9.05
C PHE A 142 11.56 -2.98 -10.35
N VAL A 143 11.10 -2.16 -11.30
CA VAL A 143 11.82 -1.92 -12.55
C VAL A 143 12.18 -0.45 -12.64
N CYS A 144 13.40 -0.17 -13.10
CA CYS A 144 13.86 1.17 -13.42
C CYS A 144 14.25 1.23 -14.89
N LEU A 145 13.90 2.33 -15.55
CA LEU A 145 14.24 2.62 -16.93
C LEU A 145 15.02 3.93 -16.99
N ASP A 146 16.15 3.92 -17.70
CA ASP A 146 16.85 5.13 -18.08
C ASP A 146 16.03 5.84 -19.17
N VAL A 147 15.65 7.09 -18.88
CA VAL A 147 14.86 7.95 -19.77
C VAL A 147 15.67 9.15 -20.25
N SER A 148 17.00 9.08 -20.23
CA SER A 148 17.89 10.21 -20.54
C SER A 148 17.68 10.79 -21.94
N ASP A 149 17.27 9.96 -22.91
CA ASP A 149 16.98 10.36 -24.30
C ASP A 149 15.73 11.26 -24.45
N HIS A 150 14.97 11.46 -23.37
CA HIS A 150 13.78 12.31 -23.35
C HIS A 150 14.07 13.76 -22.93
N PHE A 151 15.35 14.13 -22.80
CA PHE A 151 15.81 15.38 -22.17
C PHE A 151 16.81 16.20 -23.00
#